data_AF-A0A3P6F7W7-F1
#
_entry.id   AF-A0A3P6F7W7-F1
#
_cell.length_a   1.000
_cell.length_b   1.000
_cell.length_c   1.000
_cell.angle_alpha   90.00
_cell.angle_beta   90.00
_cell.angle_gamma   90.00
#
_symmetry.space_group_name_H-M   'P 1'
#
loop_
_entity.id
_entity.type
_entity.pdbx_description
1 polymer ?
#
loop_
_entity_poly.entity_id
_entity_poly.type
_entity_poly.pdbx_seq_one_letter_code
_entity_poly.pdbx_strand_id
1 'polypeptide(L)'
;MILSRLCTKEAVGTSVVSKRWEHVWKQVSHLVFDKPKTINSTELHDGSNPDDTLITKVINNHQGHIENCVINYSSSEGLNGILNTWIHSLTSVKHTKVLTLIRHFDCWDRTGKVFRVSVKLILTSKPHVTLTKVIHF
;
A
#
# COMPACT_ATOMS: atom_id res chain seq x y z
N MET A 1 -10.03 -12.58 -13.03
CA MET A 1 -9.36 -13.62 -12.19
C MET A 1 -9.99 -13.59 -10.80
N ILE A 2 -10.18 -14.73 -10.13
CA ILE A 2 -10.83 -14.75 -8.79
C ILE A 2 -10.07 -13.90 -7.76
N LEU A 3 -8.73 -13.94 -7.79
CA LEU A 3 -7.88 -13.16 -6.88
C LEU A 3 -8.01 -11.64 -7.04
N SER A 4 -8.56 -11.12 -8.16
CA SER A 4 -8.74 -9.68 -8.33
C SER A 4 -9.85 -9.11 -7.43
N ARG A 5 -10.59 -9.96 -6.71
CA ARG A 5 -11.61 -9.59 -5.74
C ARG A 5 -11.10 -9.62 -4.29
N LEU A 6 -9.88 -10.10 -4.08
CA LEU A 6 -9.25 -10.22 -2.77
C LEU A 6 -8.37 -9.00 -2.49
N CYS A 7 -8.18 -8.66 -1.23
CA CYS A 7 -7.11 -7.72 -0.87
C CYS A 7 -5.73 -8.37 -1.13
N THR A 8 -4.67 -7.57 -1.19
CA THR A 8 -3.33 -8.10 -1.49
C THR A 8 -2.87 -9.14 -0.48
N LYS A 9 -3.20 -8.95 0.81
CA LYS A 9 -2.88 -9.92 1.87
C LYS A 9 -3.51 -11.28 1.60
N GLU A 10 -4.81 -11.31 1.26
CA GLU A 10 -5.54 -12.55 0.95
C GLU A 10 -5.05 -13.19 -0.35
N ALA A 11 -4.81 -12.37 -1.39
CA ALA A 11 -4.30 -12.86 -2.67
C ALA A 11 -2.93 -13.54 -2.49
N VAL A 12 -1.99 -12.89 -1.79
CA VAL A 12 -0.69 -13.49 -1.42
C VAL A 12 -0.90 -14.71 -0.53
N GLY A 13 -1.85 -14.68 0.40
CA GLY A 13 -2.20 -15.81 1.27
C GLY A 13 -2.63 -17.07 0.51
N THR A 14 -3.18 -16.94 -0.71
CA THR A 14 -3.50 -18.12 -1.53
C THR A 14 -2.25 -18.92 -1.94
N SER A 15 -1.07 -18.30 -1.93
CA SER A 15 0.20 -18.96 -2.30
C SER A 15 0.54 -20.16 -1.41
N VAL A 16 0.09 -20.17 -0.15
CA VAL A 16 0.36 -21.26 0.79
C VAL A 16 -0.67 -22.39 0.71
N VAL A 17 -1.78 -22.19 -0.01
CA VAL A 17 -2.85 -23.19 -0.13
C VAL A 17 -2.42 -24.38 -0.99
N SER A 18 -1.62 -24.14 -2.04
CA SER A 18 -0.96 -25.20 -2.82
C SER A 18 0.11 -24.62 -3.74
N LYS A 19 1.05 -25.44 -4.23
CA LYS A 19 2.05 -25.05 -5.25
C LYS A 19 1.44 -24.42 -6.51
N ARG A 20 0.22 -24.83 -6.90
CA ARG A 20 -0.47 -24.25 -8.05
C ARG A 20 -0.81 -22.76 -7.86
N TRP A 21 -1.07 -22.34 -6.63
CA TRP A 21 -1.46 -20.96 -6.29
C TRP A 21 -0.27 -20.06 -5.94
N GLU A 22 0.93 -20.63 -5.77
CA GLU A 22 2.15 -19.94 -5.33
C GLU A 22 2.45 -18.66 -6.13
N HIS A 23 2.21 -18.71 -7.44
CA HIS A 23 2.58 -17.66 -8.39
C HIS A 23 1.41 -16.84 -8.91
N VAL A 24 0.17 -17.27 -8.68
CA VAL A 24 -1.03 -16.70 -9.34
C VAL A 24 -1.27 -15.26 -8.90
N TRP A 25 -1.01 -14.95 -7.64
CA TRP A 25 -1.16 -13.59 -7.11
C TRP A 25 -0.18 -12.59 -7.75
N LYS A 26 0.96 -13.04 -8.28
CA LYS A 26 2.00 -12.17 -8.85
C LYS A 26 1.49 -11.39 -10.07
N GLN A 27 0.42 -11.85 -10.73
CA GLN A 27 -0.16 -11.19 -11.90
C GLN A 27 -1.44 -10.38 -11.59
N VAL A 28 -1.78 -10.20 -10.31
CA VAL A 28 -2.96 -9.41 -9.92
C VAL A 28 -2.74 -7.95 -10.30
N SER A 29 -3.68 -7.34 -11.04
CA SER A 29 -3.52 -5.96 -11.52
C SER A 29 -3.85 -4.88 -10.47
N HIS A 30 -4.44 -5.27 -9.33
CA HIS A 30 -4.88 -4.36 -8.28
C HIS A 30 -4.23 -4.73 -6.95
N LEU A 31 -3.39 -3.84 -6.41
CA LEU A 31 -2.76 -4.03 -5.10
C LEU A 31 -3.30 -3.02 -4.08
N VAL A 32 -3.61 -3.50 -2.87
CA VAL A 32 -4.07 -2.70 -1.75
C VAL A 32 -3.29 -3.11 -0.52
N PHE A 33 -2.46 -2.20 -0.03
CA PHE A 33 -1.69 -2.35 1.19
C PHE A 33 -2.37 -1.55 2.30
N ASP A 34 -3.18 -2.25 3.09
CA ASP A 34 -3.72 -1.73 4.34
C ASP A 34 -2.71 -2.01 5.44
N LYS A 35 -2.23 -0.95 6.11
CA LYS A 35 -1.46 -1.12 7.34
C LYS A 35 -2.46 -1.39 8.46
N PRO A 36 -2.44 -2.58 9.10
CA PRO A 36 -3.32 -2.84 10.22
C PRO A 36 -3.03 -1.83 11.34
N LYS A 37 -4.08 -1.34 12.00
CA LYS A 37 -3.91 -0.65 13.28
C LYS A 37 -3.38 -1.70 14.24
N THR A 38 -2.08 -1.69 14.55
CA THR A 38 -1.55 -2.43 15.69
C THR A 38 -2.11 -1.79 16.95
N ILE A 39 -3.30 -2.24 17.33
CA ILE A 39 -3.81 -2.09 18.68
C ILE A 39 -3.01 -3.11 19.48
N ASN A 40 -1.94 -2.64 20.13
CA ASN A 40 -1.06 -3.39 21.04
C ASN A 40 0.10 -4.15 20.37
N SER A 41 1.27 -3.50 20.31
CA SER A 41 2.54 -4.20 20.45
C SER A 41 3.57 -3.26 21.05
N THR A 42 3.76 -3.39 22.37
CA THR A 42 4.98 -3.02 23.08
C THR A 42 6.12 -3.92 22.59
N GLU A 43 6.66 -3.66 21.41
CA GLU A 43 7.89 -4.31 20.97
C GLU A 43 8.79 -3.27 20.30
N LEU A 44 9.74 -2.80 21.11
CA LEU A 44 10.94 -2.11 20.65
C LEU A 44 11.78 -3.14 19.88
N HIS A 45 11.88 -3.04 18.56
CA HIS A 45 12.94 -3.70 17.82
C HIS A 45 13.25 -2.99 16.49
N ASP A 46 14.55 -2.77 16.28
CA ASP A 46 15.29 -2.39 15.06
C ASP A 46 14.49 -1.76 13.91
N GLY A 47 14.38 -0.43 13.93
CA GLY A 47 14.39 0.53 12.79
C GLY A 47 13.46 0.34 11.58
N SER A 48 12.90 -0.83 11.34
CA SER A 48 12.15 -1.22 10.15
C SER A 48 10.86 -1.91 10.59
N ASN A 49 9.74 -1.34 10.18
CA ASN A 49 8.44 -1.91 10.47
C ASN A 49 8.28 -3.24 9.67
N PRO A 50 7.94 -4.37 10.31
CA PRO A 50 7.82 -5.67 9.63
C PRO A 50 6.85 -5.64 8.44
N ASP A 51 5.81 -4.80 8.50
CA ASP A 51 4.88 -4.61 7.38
C ASP A 51 5.58 -4.00 6.15
N ASP A 52 6.55 -3.09 6.35
CA ASP A 52 7.24 -2.41 5.25
C ASP A 52 8.13 -3.41 4.48
N THR A 53 8.73 -4.36 5.19
CA THR A 53 9.49 -5.46 4.58
C THR A 53 8.58 -6.36 3.73
N LEU A 54 7.38 -6.66 4.21
CA LEU A 54 6.40 -7.46 3.46
C LEU A 54 5.89 -6.73 2.23
N ILE A 55 5.52 -5.44 2.35
CA ILE A 55 5.09 -4.61 1.23
C ILE A 55 6.18 -4.56 0.16
N THR A 56 7.43 -4.33 0.56
CA THR A 56 8.59 -4.31 -0.34
C THR A 56 8.74 -5.63 -1.11
N LYS A 57 8.63 -6.76 -0.41
CA LYS A 57 8.69 -8.09 -1.05
C LYS A 57 7.56 -8.29 -2.06
N VAL A 58 6.34 -7.87 -1.73
CA VAL A 58 5.19 -8.00 -2.65
C VAL A 58 5.39 -7.15 -3.90
N ILE A 59 5.80 -5.88 -3.75
CA ILE A 59 6.07 -4.99 -4.90
C ILE A 59 7.16 -5.58 -5.79
N ASN A 60 8.25 -6.08 -5.21
CA ASN A 60 9.36 -6.63 -5.98
C ASN A 60 8.99 -7.93 -6.70
N ASN A 61 8.28 -8.83 -6.03
CA ASN A 61 7.91 -10.15 -6.56
C ASN A 61 6.70 -10.12 -7.51
N HIS A 62 5.94 -9.03 -7.55
CA HIS A 62 4.86 -8.84 -8.51
C HIS A 62 5.40 -8.90 -9.95
N GLN A 63 4.64 -9.48 -10.87
CA GLN A 63 5.00 -9.65 -12.26
C GLN A 63 4.00 -8.92 -13.17
N GLY A 64 4.54 -8.17 -14.13
CA GLY A 64 3.75 -7.41 -15.08
C GLY A 64 3.33 -6.03 -14.60
N HIS A 65 2.33 -5.48 -15.26
CA HIS A 65 1.85 -4.13 -15.02
C HIS A 65 0.79 -4.10 -13.91
N ILE A 66 0.82 -3.03 -13.12
CA ILE A 66 -0.20 -2.77 -12.11
C ILE A 66 -1.16 -1.73 -12.67
N GLU A 67 -2.45 -1.98 -12.59
CA GLU A 67 -3.46 -1.01 -13.00
C GLU A 67 -3.77 -0.03 -11.88
N ASN A 68 -3.90 -0.54 -10.66
CA ASN A 68 -4.18 0.28 -9.50
C ASN A 68 -3.40 -0.22 -8.28
N CYS A 69 -2.72 0.69 -7.58
CA CYS A 69 -2.04 0.40 -6.33
C CYS A 69 -2.49 1.40 -5.26
N VAL A 70 -2.92 0.90 -4.09
CA VAL A 70 -3.28 1.71 -2.93
C VAL A 70 -2.31 1.41 -1.80
N ILE A 71 -1.64 2.44 -1.28
CA ILE A 71 -0.74 2.33 -0.12
C ILE A 71 -1.30 3.18 1.01
N ASN A 72 -1.71 2.54 2.10
CA ASN A 72 -2.02 3.22 3.35
C ASN A 72 -0.76 3.32 4.20
N TYR A 73 -0.38 4.52 4.64
CA TYR A 73 0.87 4.74 5.38
C TYR A 73 0.66 5.64 6.61
N SER A 74 1.31 5.30 7.72
CA SER A 74 1.21 5.98 9.02
C SER A 74 2.51 6.74 9.32
N SER A 75 2.43 8.06 9.45
CA SER A 75 3.58 9.01 9.40
C SER A 75 4.75 8.84 10.37
N SER A 76 4.79 7.93 11.33
CA SER A 76 5.61 8.18 12.51
C SER A 76 7.12 8.24 12.23
N GLU A 77 7.79 7.25 11.66
CA GLU A 77 9.27 7.27 11.61
C GLU A 77 9.82 6.55 10.37
N GLY A 78 10.85 7.09 9.70
CA GLY A 78 11.60 6.43 8.61
C GLY A 78 11.04 6.54 7.17
N LEU A 79 9.84 7.10 7.01
CA LEU A 79 9.01 6.94 5.81
C LEU A 79 9.47 7.60 4.51
N ASN A 80 10.39 8.57 4.52
CA ASN A 80 10.73 9.25 3.27
C ASN A 80 11.49 8.32 2.30
N GLY A 81 12.47 7.56 2.80
CA GLY A 81 13.31 6.72 1.93
C GLY A 81 12.56 5.54 1.31
N ILE A 82 11.84 4.78 2.14
CA ILE A 82 11.16 3.56 1.68
C ILE A 82 9.91 3.86 0.86
N LEU A 83 9.13 4.89 1.23
CA LEU A 83 7.96 5.29 0.45
C LEU A 83 8.38 5.81 -0.94
N ASN A 84 9.46 6.60 -1.03
CA ASN A 84 9.98 7.04 -2.32
C ASN A 84 10.47 5.86 -3.17
N THR A 85 11.10 4.86 -2.54
CA THR A 85 11.46 3.60 -3.22
C THR A 85 10.22 2.89 -3.76
N TRP A 86 9.14 2.80 -2.97
CA TRP A 86 7.89 2.19 -3.44
C TRP A 86 7.23 2.98 -4.55
N ILE A 87 7.15 4.31 -4.42
CA ILE A 87 6.63 5.21 -5.46
C ILE A 87 7.41 4.98 -6.74
N HIS A 88 8.75 5.04 -6.69
CA HIS A 88 9.61 4.83 -7.85
C HIS A 88 9.42 3.44 -8.48
N SER A 89 9.42 2.36 -7.69
CA SER A 89 9.19 1.01 -8.20
C SER A 89 7.82 0.88 -8.88
N LEU A 90 6.77 1.46 -8.30
CA LEU A 90 5.42 1.38 -8.84
C LEU A 90 5.23 2.24 -10.09
N THR A 91 5.79 3.45 -10.13
CA THR A 91 5.66 4.36 -11.27
C THR A 91 6.58 3.99 -12.42
N SER A 92 7.85 3.68 -12.11
CA SER A 92 8.90 3.52 -13.12
C SER A 92 9.06 2.07 -13.59
N VAL A 93 8.91 1.08 -12.70
CA VAL A 93 9.14 -0.34 -13.03
C VAL A 93 7.84 -1.07 -13.35
N LYS A 94 6.79 -0.87 -12.54
CA LYS A 94 5.50 -1.55 -12.73
C LYS A 94 4.56 -0.80 -13.67
N HIS A 95 4.94 0.40 -14.11
CA HIS A 95 4.13 1.30 -14.94
C HIS A 95 2.68 1.42 -14.43
N THR A 96 2.56 1.68 -13.12
CA THR A 96 1.26 1.70 -12.46
C THR A 96 0.37 2.79 -13.04
N LYS A 97 -0.82 2.44 -13.55
CA LYS A 97 -1.73 3.46 -14.14
C LYS A 97 -2.24 4.44 -13.09
N VAL A 98 -2.61 3.92 -11.92
CA VAL A 98 -3.12 4.72 -10.79
C VAL A 98 -2.44 4.28 -9.50
N LEU A 99 -1.69 5.19 -8.87
CA LEU A 99 -1.12 5.00 -7.54
C LEU A 99 -1.82 5.95 -6.56
N THR A 100 -2.48 5.37 -5.55
CA THR A 100 -3.15 6.08 -4.47
C THR A 100 -2.33 5.95 -3.20
N LEU A 101 -1.93 7.06 -2.61
CA LEU A 101 -1.31 7.11 -1.28
C LEU A 101 -2.32 7.67 -0.29
N ILE A 102 -2.60 6.95 0.79
CA ILE A 102 -3.55 7.36 1.83
C ILE A 102 -2.82 7.49 3.15
N ARG A 103 -2.89 8.68 3.73
CA ARG A 103 -2.40 8.94 5.08
C ARG A 103 -3.58 9.10 6.01
N HIS A 104 -3.56 8.38 7.14
CA HIS A 104 -4.58 8.48 8.17
C HIS A 104 -4.07 9.29 9.36
N PHE A 105 -4.91 10.15 9.90
CA PHE A 105 -4.71 10.91 11.11
C PHE A 105 -5.83 10.56 12.08
N ASP A 106 -5.49 10.11 13.28
CA ASP A 106 -6.47 9.96 14.35
C ASP A 106 -6.57 11.31 15.08
N CYS A 107 -7.76 11.87 15.15
CA CYS A 107 -8.07 13.13 15.82
C CYS A 107 -9.02 12.88 16.99
N TRP A 108 -8.93 13.72 18.03
CA TRP A 108 -9.80 13.64 19.21
C TRP A 108 -10.81 14.78 19.20
N ASP A 109 -12.07 14.47 19.48
CA ASP A 109 -13.08 15.50 19.75
C ASP A 109 -13.07 15.93 21.22
N ARG A 110 -13.85 16.97 21.56
CA ARG A 110 -13.96 17.49 22.93
C ARG A 110 -14.56 16.47 23.92
N THR A 111 -15.14 15.37 23.43
CA THR A 111 -15.72 14.29 24.23
C THR A 111 -14.77 13.09 24.37
N GLY A 112 -13.56 13.16 23.80
CA GLY A 112 -12.59 12.07 23.79
C GLY A 112 -12.85 10.98 22.75
N LYS A 113 -13.78 11.19 21.81
CA LYS A 113 -14.01 10.26 20.71
C LYS A 113 -12.92 10.43 19.66
N VAL A 114 -12.39 9.29 19.20
CA VAL A 114 -11.45 9.24 18.08
C VAL A 114 -12.23 9.26 16.77
N PHE A 115 -11.93 10.23 15.91
CA PHE A 115 -12.35 10.22 14.52
C PHE A 115 -11.13 10.18 13.61
N ARG A 116 -11.21 9.41 12.53
CA ARG A 116 -10.10 9.22 11.59
C ARG A 116 -10.30 10.11 10.37
N VAL A 117 -9.35 11.00 10.14
CA VAL A 117 -9.28 11.81 8.92
C VAL A 117 -8.25 11.20 7.98
N SER A 118 -8.54 11.18 6.69
CA SER A 118 -7.65 10.60 5.68
C SER A 118 -7.29 11.63 4.61
N VAL A 119 -6.01 11.77 4.30
CA VAL A 119 -5.52 12.53 3.15
C VAL A 119 -5.13 11.57 2.05
N LYS A 120 -5.67 11.77 0.85
CA LYS A 120 -5.45 10.93 -0.33
C LYS A 120 -4.71 11.69 -1.41
N LEU A 121 -3.58 11.14 -1.88
CA LEU A 121 -2.85 11.60 -3.05
C LEU A 121 -3.01 10.56 -4.18
N ILE A 122 -3.36 11.01 -5.38
CA ILE A 122 -3.54 10.13 -6.55
C ILE A 122 -2.54 10.55 -7.63
N LEU A 123 -1.71 9.59 -8.06
CA LEU A 123 -0.78 9.73 -9.16
C LEU A 123 -1.30 8.89 -10.33
N THR A 124 -1.45 9.49 -11.51
CA THR A 124 -1.93 8.79 -12.71
C THR A 124 -0.91 8.87 -13.82
N SER A 125 -0.65 7.75 -14.51
CA SER A 125 0.20 7.75 -15.71
C SER A 125 -0.56 8.37 -16.89
N LYS A 126 -0.54 9.70 -17.01
CA LYS A 126 -0.80 10.39 -18.29
C LYS A 126 0.53 10.57 -19.04
N PRO A 127 0.54 10.65 -20.38
CA PRO A 127 1.77 10.83 -21.17
C PRO A 127 2.54 12.13 -20.82
N HIS A 128 1.92 13.05 -20.10
CA HIS A 128 2.57 14.14 -19.39
C HIS A 128 2.17 14.09 -17.90
N VAL A 129 3.16 13.95 -17.03
CA VAL A 129 3.00 13.94 -15.56
C VAL A 129 2.26 15.21 -15.14
N THR A 130 0.99 15.06 -14.74
CA THR A 130 0.20 16.17 -14.19
C THR A 130 -0.16 15.81 -12.74
N LEU A 131 0.44 16.52 -11.78
CA LEU A 131 0.05 16.50 -10.37
C LEU A 131 -1.41 16.96 -10.28
N THR A 132 -2.35 16.02 -10.18
CA THR A 132 -3.77 16.37 -10.12
C THR A 132 -4.28 16.30 -8.69
N LYS A 133 -4.43 17.50 -8.11
CA LYS A 133 -5.39 17.94 -7.09
C LYS A 133 -5.51 17.12 -5.78
N VAL A 134 -5.10 17.76 -4.68
CA VAL A 134 -5.50 17.40 -3.31
C VAL A 134 -6.98 17.70 -3.13
N ILE A 135 -7.78 16.71 -2.72
CA ILE A 135 -9.18 16.90 -2.32
C ILE A 135 -9.22 16.79 -0.79
N HIS A 136 -9.68 17.86 -0.14
CA HIS A 136 -10.01 17.87 1.30
C HIS A 136 -11.48 17.49 1.46
N PHE A 137 -11.77 16.56 2.38
CA PHE A 137 -13.10 16.32 2.94
C PHE A 137 -13.00 16.41 4.46
#